data_AF-A0A482YXT3-F1
#
_entry.id   AF-A0A482YXT3-F1
#
_cell.length_a   1.000
_cell.length_b   1.000
_cell.length_c   1.000
_cell.angle_alpha   90.00
_cell.angle_beta   90.00
_cell.angle_gamma   90.00
#
_symmetry.space_group_name_H-M   'P 1'
#
loop_
_entity.id
_entity.type
_entity.pdbx_description
1 polymer ?
#
loop_
_entity_poly.entity_id
_entity_poly.type
_entity_poly.pdbx_seq_one_letter_code
_entity_poly.pdbx_strand_id
1 'polypeptide(L)'
;MSVSKRKYEEMLEEQSDKELASILGISYDELCQLEWDVDTNESSDGLIYDYIYTFRDDSNLEILKKIQGIDIEGRYVYLQPWEFESDYYESEIAWYIESPEQLSVLENHLNSIISLTKIVADEPTKIDLFVMLHAHVIAAMEEFLSGTFIHEITNSDELMKKLIETDSKLGKKLKDKKHKDRQMIVAKKYLNNLIFHRLKKTKQMYKQVLDIDFKNTDWLDTAIKVRHHCVHRAGSDKEGKRVNITKESIIKLVDDCKELSTLISLEIGK
;
A
#
# COMPACT_ATOMS: atom_id res chain seq x y z
N MET A 1 -35.27 12.01 -12.10
CA MET A 1 -35.20 11.43 -13.45
C MET A 1 -34.47 10.11 -13.34
N SER A 2 -35.18 8.99 -13.46
CA SER A 2 -34.58 7.65 -13.33
C SER A 2 -33.70 7.37 -14.54
N VAL A 3 -32.40 7.20 -14.32
CA VAL A 3 -31.54 6.55 -15.31
C VAL A 3 -32.16 5.17 -15.58
N SER A 4 -32.53 4.90 -16.83
CA SER A 4 -33.05 3.59 -17.23
C SER A 4 -32.03 2.51 -16.86
N LYS A 5 -32.47 1.35 -16.37
CA LYS A 5 -31.59 0.22 -16.00
C LYS A 5 -30.52 -0.06 -17.07
N ARG A 6 -30.89 0.03 -18.34
CA ARG A 6 -30.00 -0.09 -19.50
C ARG A 6 -28.89 0.95 -19.55
N LYS A 7 -29.19 2.23 -19.27
CA LYS A 7 -28.17 3.29 -19.22
C LYS A 7 -27.19 3.10 -18.06
N TYR A 8 -27.66 2.50 -16.97
CA TYR A 8 -26.82 2.21 -15.81
C TYR A 8 -25.87 1.03 -16.09
N GLU A 9 -26.37 -0.01 -16.77
CA GLU A 9 -25.56 -1.14 -17.25
C GLU A 9 -24.50 -0.68 -18.27
N GLU A 10 -24.88 0.12 -19.27
CA GLU A 10 -23.96 0.70 -20.27
C GLU A 10 -22.86 1.57 -19.61
N MET A 11 -23.19 2.33 -18.55
CA MET A 11 -22.22 3.12 -17.80
C MET A 11 -21.23 2.27 -16.99
N LEU A 12 -21.67 1.11 -16.47
CA LEU A 12 -20.81 0.20 -15.71
C LEU A 12 -19.87 -0.58 -16.62
N GLU A 13 -20.35 -1.04 -17.77
CA GLU A 13 -19.52 -1.68 -18.80
C GLU A 13 -18.45 -0.72 -19.31
N GLU A 14 -18.82 0.53 -19.65
CA GLU A 14 -17.86 1.54 -20.09
C GLU A 14 -16.77 1.83 -19.04
N GLN A 15 -17.14 1.84 -17.75
CA GLN A 15 -16.17 2.07 -16.68
C GLN A 15 -15.22 0.89 -16.52
N SER A 16 -15.73 -0.34 -16.57
CA SER A 16 -14.95 -1.58 -16.52
C SER A 16 -13.96 -1.67 -17.69
N ASP A 17 -14.41 -1.32 -18.89
CA ASP A 17 -13.57 -1.37 -20.09
C ASP A 17 -12.47 -0.30 -20.06
N LYS A 18 -12.75 0.88 -19.50
CA LYS A 18 -11.71 1.91 -19.28
C LYS A 18 -10.64 1.44 -18.31
N GLU A 19 -11.04 0.75 -17.25
CA GLU A 19 -10.11 0.17 -16.28
C GLU A 19 -9.27 -0.94 -16.93
N LEU A 20 -9.89 -1.85 -17.68
CA LEU A 20 -9.19 -2.87 -18.45
C LEU A 20 -8.20 -2.26 -19.46
N ALA A 21 -8.59 -1.23 -20.22
CA ALA A 21 -7.71 -0.55 -21.16
C ALA A 21 -6.47 0.04 -20.45
N SER A 22 -6.68 0.62 -19.27
CA SER A 22 -5.62 1.16 -18.41
C SER A 22 -4.64 0.07 -17.95
N ILE A 23 -5.17 -1.08 -17.49
CA ILE A 23 -4.37 -2.24 -17.08
C ILE A 23 -3.55 -2.81 -18.25
N LEU A 24 -4.20 -2.96 -19.41
CA LEU A 24 -3.59 -3.49 -20.64
C LEU A 24 -2.59 -2.52 -21.28
N GLY A 25 -2.58 -1.24 -20.88
CA GLY A 25 -1.67 -0.23 -21.39
C GLY A 25 -2.03 0.32 -22.78
N ILE A 26 -3.29 0.16 -23.20
CA ILE A 26 -3.81 0.65 -24.48
C ILE A 26 -4.86 1.74 -24.24
N SER A 27 -5.22 2.50 -25.28
CA SER A 27 -6.30 3.48 -25.15
C SER A 27 -7.67 2.79 -25.14
N TYR A 28 -8.67 3.45 -24.55
CA TYR A 28 -10.05 2.94 -24.57
C TYR A 28 -10.57 2.76 -26.01
N ASP A 29 -10.28 3.70 -26.92
CA ASP A 29 -10.65 3.57 -28.33
C ASP A 29 -10.00 2.39 -29.03
N GLU A 30 -8.79 2.00 -28.59
CA GLU A 30 -8.09 0.82 -29.09
C GLU A 30 -8.68 -0.47 -28.53
N LEU A 31 -9.04 -0.49 -27.24
CA LEU A 31 -9.72 -1.63 -26.63
C LEU A 31 -11.09 -1.87 -27.28
N CYS A 32 -11.86 -0.82 -27.56
CA CYS A 32 -13.16 -0.91 -28.23
C CYS A 32 -13.10 -1.52 -29.66
N GLN A 33 -11.91 -1.64 -30.25
CA GLN A 33 -11.70 -2.29 -31.54
C GLN A 33 -11.34 -3.77 -31.40
N LEU A 34 -11.19 -4.26 -30.17
CA LEU A 34 -10.87 -5.65 -29.86
C LEU A 34 -12.11 -6.34 -29.31
N GLU A 35 -12.16 -7.65 -29.55
CA GLU A 35 -13.13 -8.54 -28.94
C GLU A 35 -12.35 -9.65 -28.22
N TRP A 36 -12.80 -9.98 -27.02
CA TRP A 36 -12.13 -10.95 -26.15
C TRP A 36 -13.12 -11.81 -25.39
N ASP A 37 -12.66 -12.99 -25.00
CA ASP A 37 -13.30 -13.87 -24.04
C ASP A 37 -12.50 -13.85 -22.73
N VAL A 38 -13.19 -14.04 -21.59
CA VAL A 38 -12.58 -14.04 -20.26
C VAL A 38 -12.82 -15.39 -19.60
N ASP A 39 -11.74 -16.07 -19.25
CA ASP A 39 -11.76 -17.28 -18.41
C ASP A 39 -11.12 -16.99 -17.04
N THR A 40 -11.38 -17.86 -16.06
CA THR A 40 -10.75 -17.81 -14.73
C THR A 40 -9.94 -19.07 -14.47
N ASN A 41 -8.77 -18.89 -13.89
CA ASN A 41 -8.07 -19.95 -13.19
C ASN A 41 -8.46 -19.90 -11.72
N GLU A 42 -9.26 -20.87 -11.26
CA GLU A 42 -9.79 -20.89 -9.90
C GLU A 42 -9.56 -22.21 -9.18
N SER A 43 -9.40 -22.11 -7.87
CA SER A 43 -9.35 -23.22 -6.93
C SER A 43 -10.71 -23.92 -6.83
N SER A 44 -10.73 -25.17 -6.37
CA SER A 44 -11.97 -25.92 -6.10
C SER A 44 -12.90 -25.27 -5.06
N ASP A 45 -12.38 -24.33 -4.27
CA ASP A 45 -13.14 -23.54 -3.29
C ASP A 45 -13.65 -22.19 -3.83
N GLY A 46 -13.40 -21.88 -5.12
CA GLY A 46 -13.83 -20.65 -5.78
C GLY A 46 -12.86 -19.47 -5.65
N LEU A 47 -11.65 -19.67 -5.11
CA LEU A 47 -10.62 -18.62 -5.13
C LEU A 47 -10.03 -18.47 -6.54
N ILE A 48 -10.23 -17.31 -7.15
CA ILE A 48 -9.64 -16.95 -8.46
C ILE A 48 -8.18 -16.57 -8.26
N TYR A 49 -7.28 -17.20 -9.02
CA TYR A 49 -5.85 -16.90 -9.07
C TYR A 49 -5.53 -15.91 -10.19
N ASP A 50 -6.13 -16.08 -11.37
CA ASP A 50 -5.94 -15.21 -12.53
C ASP A 50 -7.16 -15.21 -13.45
N TYR A 51 -7.32 -14.10 -14.17
CA TYR A 51 -8.22 -13.94 -15.31
C TYR A 51 -7.41 -14.09 -16.60
N ILE A 52 -7.95 -14.84 -17.55
CA ILE A 52 -7.33 -15.10 -18.84
C ILE A 52 -8.16 -14.38 -19.91
N TYR A 53 -7.63 -13.27 -20.41
CA TYR A 53 -8.26 -12.51 -21.49
C TYR A 53 -7.71 -13.01 -22.82
N THR A 54 -8.55 -13.64 -23.64
CA THR A 54 -8.17 -14.20 -24.95
C THR A 54 -8.81 -13.38 -26.07
N PHE A 55 -7.98 -12.79 -26.93
CA PHE A 55 -8.42 -11.93 -28.03
C PHE A 55 -8.68 -12.73 -29.31
N ARG A 56 -9.68 -12.32 -30.09
CA ARG A 56 -10.08 -13.03 -31.31
C ARG A 56 -9.01 -13.07 -32.40
N ASP A 57 -9.12 -14.07 -33.28
CA ASP A 57 -8.17 -14.32 -34.36
C ASP A 57 -8.13 -13.25 -35.46
N ASP A 58 -9.18 -12.45 -35.59
CA ASP A 58 -9.29 -11.32 -36.51
C ASP A 58 -8.91 -9.98 -35.86
N SER A 59 -8.51 -9.99 -34.58
CA SER A 59 -8.08 -8.80 -33.85
C SER A 59 -6.91 -8.09 -34.51
N ASN A 60 -6.90 -6.77 -34.43
CA ASN A 60 -5.84 -5.93 -34.98
C ASN A 60 -4.50 -6.18 -34.26
N LEU A 61 -3.57 -6.84 -34.96
CA LEU A 61 -2.25 -7.19 -34.42
C LEU A 61 -1.42 -5.97 -33.97
N GLU A 62 -1.60 -4.80 -34.58
CA GLU A 62 -0.87 -3.59 -34.17
C GLU A 62 -1.38 -3.03 -32.85
N ILE A 63 -2.64 -3.29 -32.48
CA ILE A 63 -3.17 -2.98 -31.16
C ILE A 63 -2.72 -4.04 -30.16
N LEU A 64 -2.84 -5.33 -30.50
CA LEU A 64 -2.42 -6.43 -29.62
C LEU A 64 -0.95 -6.30 -29.19
N LYS A 65 -0.05 -5.92 -30.10
CA LYS A 65 1.38 -5.70 -29.77
C LYS A 65 1.63 -4.61 -28.74
N LYS A 66 0.66 -3.70 -28.50
CA LYS A 66 0.76 -2.65 -27.47
C LYS A 66 0.33 -3.15 -26.10
N ILE A 67 -0.41 -4.26 -26.04
CA ILE A 67 -0.91 -4.82 -24.78
C ILE A 67 0.26 -5.30 -23.93
N GLN A 68 0.32 -4.81 -22.70
CA GLN A 68 1.37 -5.18 -21.77
C GLN A 68 1.17 -6.63 -21.29
N GLY A 69 2.20 -7.48 -21.45
CA GLY A 69 2.19 -8.84 -20.92
C GLY A 69 1.44 -9.87 -21.77
N ILE A 70 0.98 -9.50 -22.96
CA ILE A 70 0.31 -10.41 -23.89
C ILE A 70 1.28 -11.49 -24.42
N ASP A 71 0.81 -12.73 -24.49
CA ASP A 71 1.34 -13.75 -25.38
C ASP A 71 0.74 -13.48 -26.77
N ILE A 72 1.55 -12.95 -27.68
CA ILE A 72 1.07 -12.57 -29.02
C ILE A 72 0.77 -13.78 -29.92
N GLU A 73 1.40 -14.92 -29.67
CA GLU A 73 1.17 -16.15 -30.47
C GLU A 73 -0.16 -16.79 -30.07
N GLY A 74 -0.43 -16.84 -28.76
CA GLY A 74 -1.70 -17.32 -28.21
C GLY A 74 -2.81 -16.27 -28.14
N ARG A 75 -2.47 -14.99 -28.31
CA ARG A 75 -3.35 -13.81 -28.18
C ARG A 75 -4.07 -13.74 -26.85
N TYR A 76 -3.39 -14.07 -25.76
CA TYR A 76 -3.99 -14.00 -24.43
C TYR A 76 -3.09 -13.25 -23.45
N VAL A 77 -3.68 -12.71 -22.39
CA VAL A 77 -2.97 -12.07 -21.29
C VAL A 77 -3.58 -12.53 -19.96
N TYR A 78 -2.69 -12.82 -19.00
CA TYR A 78 -3.08 -13.13 -17.63
C TYR A 78 -3.14 -11.85 -16.81
N LEU A 79 -4.29 -11.59 -16.21
CA LEU A 79 -4.49 -10.49 -15.26
C LEU A 79 -4.81 -11.05 -13.88
N GLN A 80 -4.17 -10.50 -12.86
CA GLN A 80 -4.38 -10.93 -11.49
C GLN A 80 -5.57 -10.18 -10.88
N PRO A 81 -6.37 -10.79 -9.97
CA PRO A 81 -7.55 -10.14 -9.41
C PRO A 81 -7.28 -8.77 -8.78
N TRP A 82 -6.13 -8.61 -8.11
CA TRP A 82 -5.73 -7.33 -7.49
C TRP A 82 -5.40 -6.21 -8.48
N GLU A 83 -5.26 -6.50 -9.78
CA GLU A 83 -5.07 -5.47 -10.81
C GLU A 83 -6.35 -4.67 -11.06
N PHE A 84 -7.52 -5.26 -10.77
CA PHE A 84 -8.85 -4.63 -10.83
C PHE A 84 -9.31 -4.05 -9.48
N GLU A 85 -8.58 -4.32 -8.39
CA GLU A 85 -8.88 -3.80 -7.05
C GLU A 85 -8.16 -2.47 -6.75
N SER A 86 -7.34 -2.00 -7.70
CA SER A 86 -6.48 -0.82 -7.59
C SER A 86 -7.27 0.44 -7.26
N ASP A 87 -8.29 0.80 -8.02
CA ASP A 87 -8.75 2.20 -8.00
C ASP A 87 -9.66 2.55 -6.79
N TYR A 88 -10.36 1.56 -6.23
CA TYR A 88 -11.25 1.77 -5.09
C TYR A 88 -10.51 1.78 -3.74
N TYR A 89 -9.53 0.88 -3.56
CA TYR A 89 -8.67 0.88 -2.36
C TYR A 89 -7.55 1.91 -2.42
N GLU A 90 -7.03 2.25 -3.61
CA GLU A 90 -6.01 3.28 -3.76
C GLU A 90 -6.56 4.69 -3.51
N SER A 91 -7.83 4.99 -3.83
CA SER A 91 -8.37 6.35 -3.69
C SER A 91 -8.68 6.76 -2.24
N GLU A 92 -9.24 5.87 -1.41
CA GLU A 92 -9.45 6.16 0.03
C GLU A 92 -8.12 6.22 0.81
N ILE A 93 -7.19 5.30 0.53
CA ILE A 93 -5.87 5.28 1.18
C ILE A 93 -5.01 6.46 0.71
N ALA A 94 -5.04 6.82 -0.58
CA ALA A 94 -4.33 7.98 -1.09
C ALA A 94 -4.87 9.30 -0.50
N TRP A 95 -6.20 9.43 -0.31
CA TRP A 95 -6.78 10.63 0.31
C TRP A 95 -6.34 10.80 1.77
N TYR A 96 -6.33 9.71 2.55
CA TYR A 96 -5.81 9.73 3.93
C TYR A 96 -4.32 10.04 4.00
N ILE A 97 -3.54 9.55 3.03
CA ILE A 97 -2.10 9.79 2.94
C ILE A 97 -1.79 11.23 2.48
N GLU A 98 -2.67 11.88 1.72
CA GLU A 98 -2.49 13.27 1.26
C GLU A 98 -2.88 14.33 2.30
N SER A 99 -3.57 13.96 3.37
CA SER A 99 -3.90 14.85 4.49
C SER A 99 -2.64 15.29 5.25
N PRO A 100 -2.50 16.52 5.77
CA PRO A 100 -1.36 16.92 6.63
C PRO A 100 -1.52 16.47 8.09
N GLU A 101 -2.54 15.67 8.43
CA GLU A 101 -2.93 15.37 9.81
C GLU A 101 -2.31 14.08 10.38
N GLN A 102 -1.32 13.45 9.72
CA GLN A 102 -0.80 12.12 10.12
C GLN A 102 -0.36 12.05 11.57
N LEU A 103 0.28 13.10 12.10
CA LEU A 103 0.71 13.12 13.50
C LEU A 103 -0.49 13.02 14.45
N SER A 104 -1.56 13.77 14.18
CA SER A 104 -2.75 13.76 15.03
C SER A 104 -3.49 12.41 14.95
N VAL A 105 -3.52 11.78 13.78
CA VAL A 105 -4.10 10.44 13.59
C VAL A 105 -3.31 9.41 14.40
N LEU A 106 -1.97 9.43 14.31
CA LEU A 106 -1.10 8.58 15.14
C LEU A 106 -1.36 8.82 16.63
N GLU A 107 -1.35 10.07 17.09
CA GLU A 107 -1.58 10.41 18.50
C GLU A 107 -2.92 9.89 19.01
N ASN A 108 -3.98 9.97 18.20
CA ASN A 108 -5.30 9.41 18.55
C ASN A 108 -5.25 7.89 18.73
N HIS A 109 -4.56 7.17 17.84
CA HIS A 109 -4.35 5.73 18.01
C HIS A 109 -3.54 5.41 19.27
N LEU A 110 -2.41 6.10 19.48
CA LEU A 110 -1.54 5.87 20.63
C LEU A 110 -2.26 6.16 21.96
N ASN A 111 -3.06 7.23 22.04
CA ASN A 111 -3.85 7.55 23.22
C ASN A 111 -4.98 6.53 23.48
N SER A 112 -5.60 6.02 22.41
CA SER A 112 -6.59 4.95 22.50
C SER A 112 -5.96 3.65 23.01
N ILE A 113 -4.78 3.27 22.52
CA ILE A 113 -4.02 2.11 23.00
C ILE A 113 -3.72 2.21 24.49
N ILE A 114 -3.24 3.37 24.97
CA ILE A 114 -3.01 3.61 26.40
C ILE A 114 -4.28 3.40 27.21
N SER A 115 -5.44 3.81 26.68
CA SER A 115 -6.74 3.58 27.33
C SER A 115 -7.12 2.10 27.34
N LEU A 116 -6.89 1.37 26.24
CA LEU A 116 -7.13 -0.07 26.14
C LEU A 116 -6.27 -0.88 27.13
N THR A 117 -5.04 -0.44 27.44
CA THR A 117 -4.20 -1.10 28.48
C THR A 117 -4.79 -1.01 29.91
N LYS A 118 -5.86 -0.24 30.11
CA LYS A 118 -6.51 -0.07 31.42
C LYS A 118 -7.80 -0.89 31.55
N ILE A 119 -8.23 -1.57 30.48
CA ILE A 119 -9.43 -2.40 30.50
C ILE A 119 -9.23 -3.58 31.46
N VAL A 120 -10.27 -3.88 32.24
CA VAL A 120 -10.30 -5.03 33.14
C VAL A 120 -10.74 -6.25 32.36
N ALA A 121 -9.92 -7.29 32.37
CA ALA A 121 -10.20 -8.60 31.78
C ALA A 121 -9.50 -9.69 32.61
N ASP A 122 -9.83 -10.96 32.37
CA ASP A 122 -9.05 -12.09 32.92
C ASP A 122 -7.65 -12.16 32.30
N GLU A 123 -6.72 -12.85 32.96
CA GLU A 123 -5.31 -12.89 32.54
C GLU A 123 -5.09 -13.45 31.12
N PRO A 124 -5.70 -14.58 30.71
CA PRO A 124 -5.65 -15.03 29.32
C PRO A 124 -6.10 -13.96 28.32
N THR A 125 -7.25 -13.33 28.56
CA THR A 125 -7.77 -12.26 27.70
C THR A 125 -6.86 -11.03 27.67
N LYS A 126 -6.26 -10.64 28.80
CA LYS A 126 -5.29 -9.53 28.84
C LYS A 126 -4.04 -9.83 28.01
N ILE A 127 -3.54 -11.06 28.04
CA ILE A 127 -2.37 -11.46 27.26
C ILE A 127 -2.65 -11.29 25.76
N ASP A 128 -3.80 -11.79 25.28
CA ASP A 128 -4.18 -11.66 23.88
C ASP A 128 -4.48 -10.21 23.50
N LEU A 129 -5.07 -9.42 24.41
CA LEU A 129 -5.22 -7.98 24.23
C LEU A 129 -3.86 -7.31 24.02
N PHE A 130 -2.85 -7.61 24.85
CA PHE A 130 -1.52 -7.02 24.72
C PHE A 130 -0.82 -7.42 23.42
N VAL A 131 -1.02 -8.64 22.93
CA VAL A 131 -0.55 -9.07 21.60
C VAL A 131 -1.16 -8.19 20.50
N MET A 132 -2.47 -7.94 20.54
CA MET A 132 -3.16 -7.07 19.60
C MET A 132 -2.70 -5.61 19.71
N LEU A 133 -2.56 -5.09 20.93
CA LEU A 133 -2.14 -3.70 21.15
C LEU A 133 -0.71 -3.46 20.67
N HIS A 134 0.24 -4.37 20.91
CA HIS A 134 1.60 -4.26 20.37
C HIS A 134 1.60 -4.19 18.85
N ALA A 135 0.82 -5.06 18.20
CA ALA A 135 0.69 -5.04 16.73
C ALA A 135 0.07 -3.71 16.25
N HIS A 136 -0.94 -3.20 16.95
CA HIS A 136 -1.61 -1.94 16.61
C HIS A 136 -0.70 -0.72 16.75
N VAL A 137 0.16 -0.66 17.77
CA VAL A 137 1.15 0.44 17.92
C VAL A 137 2.07 0.49 16.69
N ILE A 138 2.58 -0.67 16.27
CA ILE A 138 3.48 -0.75 15.11
C ILE A 138 2.75 -0.44 13.80
N ALA A 139 1.50 -0.92 13.63
CA ALA A 139 0.71 -0.60 12.45
C ALA A 139 0.44 0.91 12.34
N ALA A 140 0.03 1.57 13.43
CA ALA A 140 -0.18 3.02 13.45
C ALA A 140 1.12 3.79 13.15
N MET A 141 2.26 3.33 13.68
CA MET A 141 3.56 3.94 13.36
C MET A 141 3.96 3.72 11.90
N GLU A 142 3.71 2.53 11.33
CA GLU A 142 3.95 2.24 9.91
C GLU A 142 3.12 3.17 9.02
N GLU A 143 1.84 3.37 9.34
CA GLU A 143 0.93 4.26 8.64
C GLU A 143 1.39 5.73 8.72
N PHE A 144 1.80 6.19 9.89
CA PHE A 144 2.38 7.53 10.06
C PHE A 144 3.62 7.70 9.17
N LEU A 145 4.58 6.77 9.24
CA LEU A 145 5.80 6.86 8.46
C LEU A 145 5.54 6.79 6.94
N SER A 146 4.61 5.94 6.49
CA SER A 146 4.27 5.89 5.08
C SER A 146 3.54 7.13 4.63
N GLY A 147 2.53 7.54 5.39
CA GLY A 147 1.64 8.65 5.08
C GLY A 147 2.42 9.95 5.00
N THR A 148 3.22 10.24 6.03
CA THR A 148 4.06 11.42 6.08
C THR A 148 5.08 11.44 4.94
N PHE A 149 5.78 10.33 4.68
CA PHE A 149 6.75 10.31 3.58
C PHE A 149 6.08 10.55 2.23
N ILE A 150 4.95 9.91 1.96
CA ILE A 150 4.23 10.08 0.69
C ILE A 150 3.68 11.51 0.57
N HIS A 151 3.08 12.05 1.62
CA HIS A 151 2.59 13.43 1.65
C HIS A 151 3.68 14.43 1.21
N GLU A 152 4.84 14.39 1.86
CA GLU A 152 5.96 15.29 1.56
C GLU A 152 6.42 15.16 0.09
N ILE A 153 6.52 13.93 -0.40
CA ILE A 153 6.97 13.66 -1.77
C ILE A 153 5.96 14.13 -2.81
N THR A 154 4.68 13.88 -2.56
CA THR A 154 3.61 14.21 -3.52
C THR A 154 3.33 15.70 -3.60
N ASN A 155 3.66 16.45 -2.54
CA ASN A 155 3.51 17.90 -2.47
C ASN A 155 4.78 18.70 -2.81
N SER A 156 5.90 18.03 -3.17
CA SER A 156 7.14 18.70 -3.54
C SER A 156 7.84 18.07 -4.75
N ASP A 157 7.90 18.83 -5.84
CA ASP A 157 8.63 18.44 -7.06
C ASP A 157 10.12 18.16 -6.80
N GLU A 158 10.72 18.91 -5.88
CA GLU A 158 12.13 18.73 -5.52
C GLU A 158 12.34 17.40 -4.79
N LEU A 159 11.48 17.08 -3.81
CA LEU A 159 11.57 15.82 -3.06
C LEU A 159 11.25 14.63 -3.96
N MET A 160 10.27 14.77 -4.86
CA MET A 160 10.00 13.78 -5.90
C MET A 160 11.24 13.51 -6.76
N LYS A 161 11.91 14.57 -7.25
CA LYS A 161 13.14 14.43 -8.02
C LYS A 161 14.24 13.71 -7.22
N LYS A 162 14.45 14.09 -5.96
CA LYS A 162 15.41 13.42 -5.05
C LYS A 162 15.09 11.93 -4.88
N LEU A 163 13.81 11.56 -4.72
CA LEU A 163 13.39 10.17 -4.63
C LEU A 163 13.71 9.37 -5.90
N ILE A 164 13.47 9.95 -7.08
CA ILE A 164 13.77 9.33 -8.37
C ILE A 164 15.28 9.09 -8.55
N GLU A 165 16.10 10.04 -8.10
CA GLU A 165 17.56 9.97 -8.18
C GLU A 165 18.15 8.95 -7.18
N THR A 166 17.54 8.81 -6.01
CA THR A 166 18.05 7.96 -4.92
C THR A 166 17.51 6.52 -4.97
N ASP A 167 16.28 6.30 -5.44
CA ASP A 167 15.71 4.95 -5.62
C ASP A 167 15.85 4.49 -7.09
N SER A 168 16.93 3.77 -7.38
CA SER A 168 17.21 3.25 -8.73
C SER A 168 16.11 2.35 -9.31
N LYS A 169 15.26 1.70 -8.50
CA LYS A 169 14.14 0.90 -9.00
C LYS A 169 13.01 1.82 -9.46
N LEU A 170 12.68 2.83 -8.67
CA LEU A 170 11.69 3.85 -9.07
C LEU A 170 12.18 4.66 -10.27
N GLY A 171 13.44 5.10 -10.25
CA GLY A 171 14.05 5.83 -11.35
C GLY A 171 13.96 5.07 -12.67
N LYS A 172 14.23 3.75 -12.66
CA LYS A 172 14.03 2.90 -13.85
C LYS A 172 12.56 2.85 -14.30
N LYS A 173 11.60 2.69 -13.37
CA LYS A 173 10.16 2.67 -13.69
C LYS A 173 9.63 3.98 -14.29
N LEU A 174 10.33 5.10 -14.06
CA LEU A 174 9.90 6.43 -14.48
C LEU A 174 10.64 6.97 -15.71
N LYS A 175 11.71 6.30 -16.19
CA LYS A 175 12.53 6.75 -17.33
C LYS A 175 11.73 6.98 -18.62
N ASP A 176 10.64 6.24 -18.82
CA ASP A 176 9.84 6.31 -20.05
C ASP A 176 8.59 7.20 -19.92
N LYS A 177 8.33 7.77 -18.74
CA LYS A 177 7.12 8.56 -18.46
C LYS A 177 7.47 10.05 -18.51
N LYS A 178 7.26 10.69 -19.67
CA LYS A 178 7.57 12.12 -19.89
C LYS A 178 6.58 13.10 -19.22
N HIS A 179 5.40 12.62 -18.80
CA HIS A 179 4.35 13.46 -18.20
C HIS A 179 4.40 13.40 -16.67
N LYS A 180 4.44 14.57 -16.04
CA LYS A 180 4.53 14.77 -14.59
C LYS A 180 3.42 14.06 -13.82
N ASP A 181 2.18 14.12 -14.32
CA ASP A 181 1.02 13.49 -13.66
C ASP A 181 1.14 11.96 -13.65
N ARG A 182 1.65 11.37 -14.74
CA ARG A 182 1.92 9.92 -14.81
C ARG A 182 3.10 9.51 -13.93
N GLN A 183 4.09 10.37 -13.75
CA GLN A 183 5.19 10.11 -12.81
C GLN A 183 4.68 10.10 -11.37
N MET A 184 3.81 11.06 -11.03
CA MET A 184 3.20 11.17 -9.70
C MET A 184 2.35 9.94 -9.34
N ILE A 185 1.46 9.49 -10.24
CA ILE A 185 0.64 8.28 -10.03
C ILE A 185 1.53 7.05 -9.79
N VAL A 186 2.60 6.91 -10.57
CA VAL A 186 3.49 5.74 -10.47
C VAL A 186 4.37 5.80 -9.23
N ALA A 187 4.79 7.00 -8.82
CA ALA A 187 5.47 7.20 -7.56
C ALA A 187 4.55 6.86 -6.38
N LYS A 188 3.30 7.35 -6.38
CA LYS A 188 2.30 6.98 -5.36
C LYS A 188 2.08 5.47 -5.31
N LYS A 189 1.81 4.81 -6.43
CA LYS A 189 1.67 3.34 -6.50
C LYS A 189 2.94 2.62 -6.02
N TYR A 190 4.12 3.10 -6.40
CA TYR A 190 5.38 2.51 -5.96
C TYR A 190 5.60 2.66 -4.45
N LEU A 191 5.27 3.83 -3.90
CA LEU A 191 5.40 4.15 -2.48
C LEU A 191 4.35 3.43 -1.63
N ASN A 192 3.10 3.31 -2.08
CA ASN A 192 2.05 2.51 -1.43
C ASN A 192 2.43 1.02 -1.36
N ASN A 193 3.00 0.49 -2.44
CA ASN A 193 3.54 -0.87 -2.47
C ASN A 193 4.89 -1.00 -1.74
N LEU A 194 5.46 0.13 -1.33
CA LEU A 194 6.72 0.15 -0.61
C LEU A 194 6.42 -0.21 0.82
N ILE A 195 6.98 -1.34 1.18
CA ILE A 195 6.73 -1.95 2.45
C ILE A 195 7.45 -1.16 3.55
N PHE A 196 6.77 -0.17 4.16
CA PHE A 196 7.30 0.66 5.24
C PHE A 196 7.57 -0.12 6.55
N HIS A 197 7.08 -1.37 6.66
CA HIS A 197 7.48 -2.29 7.74
C HIS A 197 8.97 -2.70 7.66
N ARG A 198 9.68 -2.40 6.56
CA ARG A 198 11.13 -2.59 6.46
C ARG A 198 11.86 -1.36 6.98
N LEU A 199 11.96 -1.25 8.29
CA LEU A 199 12.52 -0.06 8.97
C LEU A 199 13.88 0.39 8.41
N LYS A 200 14.77 -0.53 8.06
CA LYS A 200 16.06 -0.19 7.43
C LYS A 200 15.88 0.60 6.14
N LYS A 201 14.95 0.20 5.27
CA LYS A 201 14.66 0.91 4.02
C LYS A 201 13.97 2.24 4.32
N THR A 202 13.01 2.26 5.24
CA THR A 202 12.31 3.48 5.67
C THR A 202 13.29 4.55 6.17
N LYS A 203 14.18 4.20 7.11
CA LYS A 203 15.24 5.09 7.62
C LYS A 203 16.11 5.65 6.50
N GLN A 204 16.54 4.77 5.58
CA GLN A 204 17.37 5.18 4.46
C GLN A 204 16.64 6.20 3.57
N MET A 205 15.36 5.98 3.29
CA MET A 205 14.57 6.87 2.44
C MET A 205 14.34 8.23 3.10
N TYR A 206 13.97 8.26 4.39
CA TYR A 206 13.83 9.50 5.16
C TYR A 206 15.12 10.32 5.15
N LYS A 207 16.27 9.65 5.39
CA LYS A 207 17.57 10.32 5.36
C LYS A 207 17.98 10.81 3.98
N GLN A 208 17.77 10.01 2.94
CA GLN A 208 18.23 10.36 1.59
C GLN A 208 17.36 11.41 0.90
N VAL A 209 16.07 11.47 1.24
CA VAL A 209 15.11 12.30 0.51
C VAL A 209 14.66 13.51 1.34
N LEU A 210 14.37 13.29 2.63
CA LEU A 210 13.89 14.34 3.54
C LEU A 210 15.00 14.91 4.44
N ASP A 211 16.21 14.34 4.40
CA ASP A 211 17.34 14.69 5.29
C ASP A 211 17.03 14.50 6.79
N ILE A 212 16.09 13.61 7.11
CA ILE A 212 15.68 13.31 8.49
C ILE A 212 16.39 12.04 8.96
N ASP A 213 17.14 12.13 10.06
CA ASP A 213 17.81 10.98 10.69
C ASP A 213 17.04 10.54 11.94
N PHE A 214 16.56 9.30 11.95
CA PHE A 214 15.80 8.74 13.06
C PHE A 214 16.67 8.48 14.31
N LYS A 215 17.99 8.67 14.24
CA LYS A 215 18.93 8.40 15.33
C LYS A 215 18.81 6.94 15.80
N ASN A 216 18.87 6.70 17.12
CA ASN A 216 18.76 5.35 17.66
C ASN A 216 17.31 4.84 17.61
N THR A 217 17.16 3.67 17.00
CA THR A 217 15.88 3.05 16.65
C THR A 217 15.95 1.52 16.77
N ASP A 218 16.92 1.02 17.55
CA ASP A 218 17.06 -0.41 17.87
C ASP A 218 15.80 -0.96 18.57
N TRP A 219 15.13 -0.09 19.34
CA TRP A 219 13.85 -0.38 19.99
C TRP A 219 12.77 -0.70 18.96
N LEU A 220 12.70 0.05 17.86
CA LEU A 220 11.69 -0.11 16.81
C LEU A 220 11.98 -1.36 15.98
N ASP A 221 13.25 -1.64 15.66
CA ASP A 221 13.66 -2.89 15.01
C ASP A 221 13.28 -4.12 15.87
N THR A 222 13.40 -4.01 17.19
CA THR A 222 12.99 -5.06 18.14
C THR A 222 11.47 -5.20 18.17
N ALA A 223 10.74 -4.09 18.26
CA ALA A 223 9.29 -4.09 18.32
C ALA A 223 8.63 -4.62 17.04
N ILE A 224 9.21 -4.33 15.86
CA ILE A 224 8.78 -4.90 14.58
C ILE A 224 8.96 -6.42 14.57
N LYS A 225 10.07 -6.95 15.08
CA LYS A 225 10.25 -8.43 15.19
C LYS A 225 9.16 -9.06 16.06
N VAL A 226 8.82 -8.43 17.18
CA VAL A 226 7.72 -8.88 18.04
C VAL A 226 6.38 -8.80 17.30
N ARG A 227 6.12 -7.73 16.54
CA ARG A 227 4.90 -7.58 15.72
C ARG A 227 4.71 -8.73 14.74
N HIS A 228 5.77 -9.27 14.12
CA HIS A 228 5.66 -10.46 13.26
C HIS A 228 5.10 -11.68 14.00
N HIS A 229 5.51 -11.87 15.26
CA HIS A 229 4.96 -12.92 16.12
C HIS A 229 3.50 -12.63 16.47
N CYS A 230 3.15 -11.38 16.78
CA CYS A 230 1.78 -10.97 17.07
C CYS A 230 0.83 -11.30 15.90
N VAL A 231 1.15 -10.85 14.69
CA VAL A 231 0.24 -10.98 13.54
C VAL A 231 0.21 -12.37 12.90
N HIS A 232 1.35 -13.08 12.82
CA HIS A 232 1.41 -14.34 12.08
C HIS A 232 1.38 -15.59 12.97
N ARG A 233 1.55 -15.42 14.29
CA ARG A 233 1.63 -16.54 15.25
C ARG A 233 0.89 -16.26 16.54
N ALA A 234 -0.07 -15.34 16.52
CA ALA A 234 -0.88 -14.96 17.68
C ALA A 234 -0.03 -14.70 18.94
N GLY A 235 1.12 -14.03 18.79
CA GLY A 235 2.01 -13.74 19.91
C GLY A 235 2.85 -14.93 20.39
N SER A 236 3.07 -15.93 19.55
CA SER A 236 4.03 -17.02 19.79
C SER A 236 5.26 -16.88 18.90
N ASP A 237 6.45 -17.21 19.42
CA ASP A 237 7.68 -17.19 18.66
C ASP A 237 7.81 -18.41 17.72
N LYS A 238 9.01 -18.68 17.17
CA LYS A 238 9.24 -19.82 16.27
C LYS A 238 9.21 -21.18 17.01
N GLU A 239 9.37 -21.16 18.32
CA GLU A 239 9.46 -22.34 19.19
C GLU A 239 8.12 -22.63 19.89
N GLY A 240 7.09 -21.82 19.60
CA GLY A 240 5.76 -21.93 20.21
C GLY A 240 5.68 -21.29 21.60
N LYS A 241 6.71 -20.57 22.04
CA LYS A 241 6.69 -19.85 23.31
C LYS A 241 6.03 -18.49 23.13
N ARG A 242 5.17 -18.10 24.07
CA ARG A 242 4.54 -16.77 24.07
C ARG A 242 5.59 -15.67 24.20
N VAL A 243 5.49 -14.65 23.35
CA VAL A 243 6.30 -13.44 23.51
C VAL A 243 5.87 -12.69 24.77
N ASN A 244 6.83 -12.20 25.54
CA ASN A 244 6.54 -11.49 26.77
C ASN A 244 6.18 -10.03 26.47
N ILE A 245 4.89 -9.76 26.31
CA ILE A 245 4.34 -8.41 26.13
C ILE A 245 3.62 -8.03 27.42
N THR A 246 4.11 -7.00 28.10
CA THR A 246 3.50 -6.45 29.31
C THR A 246 2.87 -5.09 29.03
N LYS A 247 2.00 -4.65 29.95
CA LYS A 247 1.46 -3.29 29.92
C LYS A 247 2.55 -2.23 29.85
N GLU A 248 3.59 -2.37 30.66
CA GLU A 248 4.73 -1.45 30.73
C GLU A 248 5.49 -1.42 29.41
N SER A 249 5.66 -2.58 28.75
CA SER A 249 6.31 -2.65 27.44
C SER A 249 5.49 -1.94 26.35
N ILE A 250 4.15 -2.02 26.40
CA ILE A 250 3.27 -1.29 25.46
C ILE A 250 3.32 0.21 25.73
N ILE A 251 3.24 0.63 26.99
CA ILE A 251 3.33 2.06 27.35
C ILE A 251 4.65 2.64 26.88
N LYS A 252 5.76 1.95 27.16
CA LYS A 252 7.09 2.36 26.68
C LYS A 252 7.14 2.46 25.16
N LEU A 253 6.60 1.46 24.44
CA LEU A 253 6.58 1.50 22.98
C LEU A 253 5.77 2.68 22.44
N VAL A 254 4.64 3.01 23.08
CA VAL A 254 3.85 4.19 22.75
C VAL A 254 4.66 5.47 22.95
N ASP A 255 5.37 5.60 24.07
CA ASP A 255 6.18 6.78 24.37
C ASP A 255 7.35 6.92 23.37
N ASP A 256 8.07 5.82 23.09
CA ASP A 256 9.15 5.78 22.09
C ASP A 256 8.63 6.19 20.69
N CYS A 257 7.42 5.74 20.31
CA CYS A 257 6.75 6.14 19.07
C CYS A 257 6.41 7.62 19.04
N LYS A 258 5.87 8.18 20.14
CA LYS A 258 5.55 9.62 20.25
C LYS A 258 6.79 10.50 20.12
N GLU A 259 7.88 10.11 20.75
CA GLU A 259 9.14 10.85 20.67
C GLU A 259 9.67 10.88 19.24
N LEU A 260 9.69 9.73 18.57
CA LEU A 260 10.14 9.64 17.18
C LEU A 260 9.23 10.41 16.22
N SER A 261 7.90 10.27 16.34
CA SER A 261 6.97 10.99 15.48
C SER A 261 7.05 12.50 15.67
N THR A 262 7.21 12.97 16.91
CA THR A 262 7.41 14.40 17.20
C THR A 262 8.71 14.92 16.60
N LEU A 263 9.81 14.17 16.71
CA LEU A 263 11.08 14.52 16.08
C LEU A 263 10.91 14.70 14.57
N ILE A 264 10.29 13.72 13.91
CA ILE A 264 10.05 13.75 12.47
C ILE A 264 9.21 14.98 12.10
N SER A 265 8.09 15.20 12.78
CA SER A 265 7.21 16.34 12.51
C SER A 265 7.87 17.70 12.73
N LEU A 266 8.85 17.80 13.63
CA LEU A 266 9.62 19.04 13.83
C LEU A 266 10.68 19.27 12.75
N GLU A 267 11.13 18.23 12.05
CA GLU A 267 12.16 18.34 11.01
C GLU A 267 11.56 18.53 9.61
N ILE A 268 10.30 18.15 9.39
CA ILE A 268 9.58 18.39 8.14
C ILE A 268 9.49 19.89 7.82
N GLY A 269 9.81 20.23 6.57
CA GLY A 269 9.66 21.60 6.03
C GLY A 269 10.73 22.60 6.48
N LYS A 270 11.78 22.17 7.17
CA LYS A 270 12.98 22.98 7.46
C LYS A 270 13.98 22.94 6.31
#